data_AF-A0A4Q4UK82-F1
#
_entry.id   AF-A0A4Q4UK82-F1
#
_cell.length_a   1.000
_cell.length_b   1.000
_cell.length_c   1.000
_cell.angle_alpha   90.00
_cell.angle_beta   90.00
_cell.angle_gamma   90.00
#
_symmetry.space_group_name_H-M   'P 1'
#
loop_
_entity.id
_entity.type
_entity.pdbx_description
1 polymer ?
#
loop_
_entity_poly.entity_id
_entity_poly.type
_entity_poly.pdbx_seq_one_letter_code
_entity_poly.pdbx_strand_id
1 'polypeptide(L)'
;MATPGTRKALSLTFGVEVELLMPWLFIDQKDPHEHIEGLPPVFRVDRARVKRNVYGTDDPVYAAAEIIFSDLRDTLEGLGLASSLAESHLQDDGYSAMVLEGYQDWEIEDDGSLHQQESLGYEEKYPDYGLIQQWVSLEIQSPAEYATPEAFEAIKYALQVLTQKYRMRVNDTCSVHVHVGQGIERLPLDMIRRIAGLSWAADLLLFTLQNPLRRANVYCQPIREYSNMAKGIEAEPAHAGGAGSNPITWDCLRYLGTDVRHGEEPIAWREENRKKETIEAFEKTRQPFHFEPFIQGDDSSSSPQSSTVSQSSSSRRSNKSNGIISLQDGTLNQRGSSSDLEEAAFLRAGLMASPPQRDSSYRHESARTRECPKMALPRYTATELQELVGRVCSRTGLRVYSAIPARAEEDIGVFEGVRQIFDAPSSCCVSRLLSDGEARGSINFNNYNCRAINNNVQQKRTVEFRMGEGCLDDWVGTWAAICVGFVRFAMYAPVDEYLNVLTRCDLAAKQDGSYDVLDLLDDLCLFEEAEIAEKRVLQHSKDWDVKFAG
;
A
#
# COMPACT_ATOMS: atom_id res chain seq x y z
N MET A 1 -34.54 -12.75 -14.77
CA MET A 1 -33.45 -13.75 -14.90
C MET A 1 -32.28 -13.01 -15.53
N ALA A 2 -31.40 -12.49 -14.67
CA ALA A 2 -30.20 -11.77 -15.08
C ALA A 2 -29.12 -12.76 -15.48
N THR A 3 -28.38 -12.44 -16.53
CA THR A 3 -27.21 -13.20 -16.98
C THR A 3 -26.07 -12.98 -15.97
N PRO A 4 -25.56 -14.02 -15.30
CA PRO A 4 -24.37 -13.92 -14.47
C PRO A 4 -23.16 -14.02 -15.40
N GLY A 5 -22.41 -12.94 -15.58
CA GLY A 5 -21.33 -12.96 -16.57
C GLY A 5 -20.74 -11.63 -16.97
N THR A 6 -20.40 -10.79 -16.00
CA THR A 6 -19.21 -9.93 -16.09
C THR A 6 -18.74 -9.78 -14.66
N ARG A 7 -17.72 -10.57 -14.26
CA ARG A 7 -16.91 -10.18 -13.09
C ARG A 7 -16.44 -8.77 -13.41
N LYS A 8 -16.98 -7.75 -12.73
CA LYS A 8 -16.31 -6.44 -12.65
C LYS A 8 -14.85 -6.79 -12.36
N ALA A 9 -13.92 -6.43 -13.24
CA ALA A 9 -12.50 -6.63 -12.96
C ALA A 9 -12.28 -6.07 -11.55
N LEU A 10 -11.81 -6.91 -10.63
CA LEU A 10 -11.65 -6.54 -9.23
C LEU A 10 -10.70 -5.35 -9.20
N SER A 11 -11.29 -4.17 -9.03
CA SER A 11 -10.57 -2.91 -9.16
C SER A 11 -9.87 -2.65 -7.84
N LEU A 12 -8.61 -2.24 -7.91
CA LEU A 12 -7.87 -1.84 -6.72
C LEU A 12 -8.60 -0.69 -6.03
N THR A 13 -8.58 -0.74 -4.71
CA THR A 13 -9.04 0.35 -3.85
C THR A 13 -7.85 0.93 -3.11
N PHE A 14 -7.96 2.18 -2.72
CA PHE A 14 -6.96 2.84 -1.90
C PHE A 14 -7.57 3.77 -0.87
N GLY A 15 -6.77 4.13 0.12
CA GLY A 15 -7.01 5.23 1.04
C GLY A 15 -5.67 5.86 1.42
N VAL A 16 -5.69 7.13 1.82
CA VAL A 16 -4.51 7.85 2.28
C VAL A 16 -4.67 8.27 3.73
N GLU A 17 -3.57 8.24 4.47
CA GLU A 17 -3.48 8.83 5.81
C GLU A 17 -2.45 9.95 5.73
N VAL A 18 -2.85 11.18 6.07
CA VAL A 18 -2.00 12.36 6.01
C VAL A 18 -1.77 12.86 7.42
N GLU A 19 -0.54 12.69 7.89
CA GLU A 19 -0.10 13.11 9.22
C GLU A 19 0.30 14.59 9.20
N LEU A 20 -0.22 15.38 10.15
CA LEU A 20 0.11 16.79 10.26
C LEU A 20 -0.01 17.32 11.69
N LEU A 21 0.49 18.53 11.88
CA LEU A 21 0.42 19.28 13.12
C LEU A 21 -0.44 20.53 12.91
N MET A 22 -1.37 20.77 13.82
CA MET A 22 -2.27 21.90 13.76
C MET A 22 -2.08 22.82 14.97
N PRO A 23 -1.65 24.09 14.76
CA PRO A 23 -1.58 25.07 15.82
C PRO A 23 -2.98 25.54 16.21
N TRP A 24 -3.20 25.72 17.50
CA TRP A 24 -4.43 26.30 18.02
C TRP A 24 -4.16 27.35 19.09
N LEU A 25 -5.11 28.24 19.30
CA LEU A 25 -5.09 29.25 20.35
C LEU A 25 -6.48 29.42 20.94
N PHE A 26 -6.56 29.85 22.19
CA PHE A 26 -7.82 30.34 22.72
C PHE A 26 -8.27 31.61 22.00
N ILE A 27 -9.58 31.84 21.94
CA ILE A 27 -10.17 33.05 21.30
C ILE A 27 -9.60 34.34 21.89
N ASP A 28 -9.26 34.35 23.18
CA ASP A 28 -8.74 35.52 23.89
C ASP A 28 -7.22 35.72 23.73
N GLN A 29 -6.51 34.77 23.10
CA GLN A 29 -5.08 34.86 22.89
C GLN A 29 -4.75 35.59 21.58
N LYS A 30 -3.73 36.45 21.60
CA LYS A 30 -3.23 37.10 20.38
C LYS A 30 -2.49 36.06 19.53
N ASP A 31 -2.75 36.03 18.23
CA ASP A 31 -1.95 35.23 17.28
C ASP A 31 -0.64 35.99 16.99
N PRO A 32 0.53 35.42 17.34
CA PRO A 32 1.81 36.08 17.08
C PRO A 32 2.07 36.25 15.58
N HIS A 33 1.46 35.45 14.71
CA HIS A 33 1.68 35.41 13.27
C HIS A 33 0.58 36.08 12.44
N GLU A 34 -0.37 36.76 13.10
CA GLU A 34 -1.48 37.46 12.42
C GLU A 34 -0.99 38.51 11.39
N HIS A 35 0.24 38.97 11.54
CA HIS A 35 0.88 39.97 10.67
C HIS A 35 1.44 39.38 9.36
N ILE A 36 1.48 38.05 9.20
CA ILE A 36 2.02 37.38 8.02
C ILE A 36 0.94 37.29 6.93
N GLU A 37 1.17 37.97 5.81
CA GLU A 37 0.24 37.98 4.68
C GLU A 37 0.13 36.59 4.03
N GLY A 38 -1.10 36.17 3.72
CA GLY A 38 -1.38 34.88 3.06
C GLY A 38 -1.32 33.65 3.96
N LEU A 39 -0.97 33.80 5.25
CA LEU A 39 -0.98 32.69 6.20
C LEU A 39 -2.43 32.40 6.66
N PRO A 40 -2.92 31.15 6.52
CA PRO A 40 -4.24 30.78 7.03
C PRO A 40 -4.37 31.05 8.54
N PRO A 41 -5.60 31.26 9.05
CA PRO A 41 -5.81 31.56 10.47
C PRO A 41 -5.46 30.36 11.36
N VAL A 42 -4.86 30.64 12.52
CA VAL A 42 -4.72 29.65 13.60
C VAL A 42 -6.10 29.24 14.11
N PHE A 43 -6.27 27.95 14.46
CA PHE A 43 -7.56 27.46 14.95
C PHE A 43 -7.90 28.09 16.31
N ARG A 44 -9.16 28.51 16.48
CA ARG A 44 -9.60 29.23 17.69
C ARG A 44 -10.52 28.38 18.55
N VAL A 45 -10.11 28.17 19.80
CA VAL A 45 -10.86 27.35 20.76
C VAL A 45 -11.43 28.22 21.87
N ASP A 46 -12.70 27.99 22.24
CA ASP A 46 -13.31 28.66 23.39
C ASP A 46 -12.97 27.92 24.70
N ARG A 47 -12.43 28.65 25.70
CA ARG A 47 -12.17 28.12 27.05
C ARG A 47 -13.40 27.50 27.69
N ALA A 48 -14.60 28.04 27.44
CA ALA A 48 -15.84 27.49 27.99
C ALA A 48 -16.24 26.18 27.30
N ARG A 49 -15.85 25.94 26.04
CA ARG A 49 -16.00 24.63 25.38
C ARG A 49 -15.02 23.62 25.97
N VAL A 50 -13.74 23.99 26.12
CA VAL A 50 -12.72 23.11 26.72
C VAL A 50 -13.11 22.67 28.13
N LYS A 51 -13.55 23.60 29.00
CA LYS A 51 -14.00 23.27 30.36
C LYS A 51 -15.23 22.35 30.43
N ARG A 52 -16.07 22.34 29.39
CA ARG A 52 -17.27 21.48 29.30
C ARG A 52 -16.96 20.11 28.69
N ASN A 53 -15.90 20.00 27.89
CA ASN A 53 -15.49 18.79 27.19
C ASN A 53 -14.61 17.86 28.05
N VAL A 54 -14.59 18.06 29.38
CA VAL A 54 -13.84 17.22 30.32
C VAL A 54 -14.54 15.86 30.47
N TYR A 55 -14.42 15.01 29.46
CA TYR A 55 -14.65 13.57 29.56
C TYR A 55 -13.48 12.91 30.31
N GLY A 56 -13.18 13.41 31.52
CA GLY A 56 -12.23 12.78 32.44
C GLY A 56 -10.74 13.04 32.22
N THR A 57 -10.35 13.95 31.32
CA THR A 57 -8.94 14.39 31.17
C THR A 57 -8.78 15.82 31.71
N ASP A 58 -7.91 16.03 32.70
CA ASP A 58 -7.61 17.36 33.25
C ASP A 58 -6.75 18.23 32.30
N ASP A 59 -6.49 17.75 31.07
CA ASP A 59 -5.59 18.38 30.10
C ASP A 59 -6.37 19.06 28.96
N PRO A 60 -6.26 20.40 28.81
CA PRO A 60 -6.97 21.16 27.80
C PRO A 60 -6.59 20.81 26.35
N VAL A 61 -5.47 20.13 26.11
CA VAL A 61 -5.04 19.74 24.76
C VAL A 61 -5.98 18.70 24.15
N TYR A 62 -6.36 17.65 24.89
CA TYR A 62 -7.29 16.63 24.37
C TYR A 62 -8.67 17.22 24.07
N ALA A 63 -9.16 18.10 24.95
CA ALA A 63 -10.43 18.78 24.73
C ALA A 63 -10.41 19.71 23.51
N ALA A 64 -9.27 20.32 23.20
CA ALA A 64 -9.07 21.11 21.99
C ALA A 64 -8.97 20.22 20.74
N ALA A 65 -8.26 19.09 20.82
CA ALA A 65 -8.15 18.10 19.74
C ALA A 65 -9.53 17.62 19.29
N GLU A 66 -10.40 17.20 20.21
CA GLU A 66 -11.78 16.79 19.88
C GLU A 66 -12.60 17.89 19.16
N ILE A 67 -12.44 19.16 19.57
CA ILE A 67 -13.11 20.29 18.92
C ILE A 67 -12.57 20.49 17.49
N ILE A 68 -11.26 20.38 17.31
CA ILE A 68 -10.58 20.48 16.02
C ILE A 68 -11.03 19.33 15.12
N PHE A 69 -10.99 18.09 15.61
CA PHE A 69 -11.38 16.88 14.88
C PHE A 69 -12.83 16.97 14.39
N SER A 70 -13.74 17.43 15.24
CA SER A 70 -15.13 17.69 14.85
C SER A 70 -15.25 18.73 13.73
N ASP A 71 -14.52 19.85 13.81
CA ASP A 71 -14.62 20.92 12.79
C ASP A 71 -14.00 20.51 11.45
N LEU A 72 -12.92 19.70 11.48
CA LEU A 72 -12.32 19.11 10.28
C LEU A 72 -13.28 18.08 9.65
N ARG A 73 -13.88 17.18 10.45
CA ARG A 73 -14.90 16.23 9.96
C ARG A 73 -16.07 16.96 9.33
N ASP A 74 -16.67 17.94 10.02
CA ASP A 74 -17.79 18.74 9.49
C ASP A 74 -17.42 19.43 8.16
N THR A 75 -16.16 19.86 8.02
CA THR A 75 -15.67 20.50 6.78
C THR A 75 -15.57 19.51 5.64
N LEU A 76 -15.01 18.32 5.90
CA LEU A 76 -14.83 17.27 4.90
C LEU A 76 -16.16 16.64 4.50
N GLU A 77 -17.05 16.38 5.46
CA GLU A 77 -18.43 15.96 5.22
C GLU A 77 -19.18 16.98 4.36
N GLY A 78 -18.97 18.28 4.61
CA GLY A 78 -19.53 19.37 3.83
C GLY A 78 -19.08 19.41 2.36
N LEU A 79 -18.00 18.71 1.98
CA LEU A 79 -17.56 18.59 0.59
C LEU A 79 -18.36 17.55 -0.20
N GLY A 80 -19.06 16.63 0.46
CA GLY A 80 -19.80 15.56 -0.19
C GLY A 80 -18.92 14.56 -0.94
N LEU A 81 -17.66 14.39 -0.50
CA LEU A 81 -16.68 13.45 -1.07
C LEU A 81 -16.76 12.09 -0.35
N ALA A 82 -17.94 11.47 -0.36
CA ALA A 82 -18.16 10.15 0.24
C ALA A 82 -17.64 9.01 -0.65
N SER A 83 -17.35 7.86 -0.04
CA SER A 83 -16.88 6.67 -0.74
C SER A 83 -17.91 6.08 -1.71
N SER A 84 -17.59 6.00 -2.99
CA SER A 84 -18.36 5.25 -4.00
C SER A 84 -18.27 3.73 -3.77
N LEU A 85 -17.18 3.25 -3.16
CA LEU A 85 -17.04 1.87 -2.73
C LEU A 85 -18.12 1.53 -1.69
N ALA A 86 -18.32 2.39 -0.68
CA ALA A 86 -19.36 2.21 0.31
C ALA A 86 -20.76 2.17 -0.33
N GLU A 87 -21.07 3.07 -1.26
CA GLU A 87 -22.36 3.06 -1.97
C GLU A 87 -22.62 1.75 -2.72
N SER A 88 -21.56 1.16 -3.30
CA SER A 88 -21.66 -0.08 -4.09
C SER A 88 -21.87 -1.34 -3.25
N HIS A 89 -21.33 -1.38 -2.02
CA HIS A 89 -21.34 -2.57 -1.15
C HIS A 89 -22.35 -2.48 0.00
N LEU A 90 -22.77 -1.28 0.43
CA LEU A 90 -23.83 -1.14 1.45
C LEU A 90 -25.19 -1.68 0.98
N GLN A 91 -25.36 -1.92 -0.32
CA GLN A 91 -26.53 -2.57 -0.89
C GLN A 91 -26.42 -4.11 -0.92
N ASP A 92 -25.23 -4.66 -0.67
CA ASP A 92 -24.87 -6.06 -0.89
C ASP A 92 -24.39 -6.68 0.44
N ASP A 93 -25.23 -7.52 1.04
CA ASP A 93 -25.02 -8.33 2.24
C ASP A 93 -24.44 -7.68 3.54
N GLY A 94 -24.79 -8.26 4.69
CA GLY A 94 -24.36 -7.74 5.99
C GLY A 94 -22.85 -7.89 6.27
N TYR A 95 -22.16 -8.71 5.47
CA TYR A 95 -20.72 -8.96 5.63
C TYR A 95 -19.90 -7.80 5.05
N SER A 96 -20.25 -7.36 3.84
CA SER A 96 -19.56 -6.26 3.17
C SER A 96 -19.68 -4.95 3.96
N ALA A 97 -20.85 -4.67 4.52
CA ALA A 97 -21.08 -3.54 5.42
C ALA A 97 -20.19 -3.59 6.68
N MET A 98 -20.01 -4.79 7.27
CA MET A 98 -19.14 -5.00 8.42
C MET A 98 -17.66 -4.80 8.07
N VAL A 99 -17.22 -5.25 6.89
CA VAL A 99 -15.82 -5.11 6.45
C VAL A 99 -15.45 -3.64 6.22
N LEU A 100 -16.37 -2.86 5.67
CA LEU A 100 -16.14 -1.45 5.33
C LEU A 100 -16.45 -0.48 6.48
N GLU A 101 -16.94 -0.97 7.62
CA GLU A 101 -17.25 -0.14 8.79
C GLU A 101 -16.03 0.67 9.27
N GLY A 102 -16.18 2.00 9.30
CA GLY A 102 -15.13 2.94 9.68
C GLY A 102 -14.22 3.39 8.52
N TYR A 103 -14.50 2.96 7.29
CA TYR A 103 -13.72 3.35 6.09
C TYR A 103 -14.56 4.03 5.01
N GLN A 104 -15.82 4.38 5.31
CA GLN A 104 -16.75 4.97 4.35
C GLN A 104 -16.60 6.48 4.21
N ASP A 105 -16.15 7.14 5.28
CA ASP A 105 -16.10 8.59 5.43
C ASP A 105 -14.68 9.05 5.77
N TRP A 106 -14.48 10.36 5.74
CA TRP A 106 -13.25 10.98 6.19
C TRP A 106 -13.15 10.92 7.71
N GLU A 107 -12.07 10.37 8.22
CA GLU A 107 -11.82 10.27 9.67
C GLU A 107 -10.65 11.14 10.09
N ILE A 108 -10.69 11.59 11.34
CA ILE A 108 -9.63 12.37 11.97
C ILE A 108 -9.27 11.70 13.29
N GLU A 109 -8.02 11.26 13.40
CA GLU A 109 -7.49 10.59 14.59
C GLU A 109 -6.32 11.36 15.21
N ASP A 110 -6.12 11.18 16.52
CA ASP A 110 -4.91 11.64 17.22
C ASP A 110 -3.74 10.72 16.86
N ASP A 111 -2.62 11.32 16.44
CA ASP A 111 -1.42 10.56 16.10
C ASP A 111 -0.29 10.80 17.12
N GLY A 112 -0.14 9.82 18.01
CA GLY A 112 0.89 9.83 19.05
C GLY A 112 2.33 9.68 18.55
N SER A 113 2.56 9.45 17.25
CA SER A 113 3.88 9.37 16.62
C SER A 113 4.40 10.73 16.10
N LEU A 114 3.53 11.74 16.07
CA LEU A 114 3.87 13.09 15.62
C LEU A 114 4.24 13.98 16.80
N HIS A 115 5.29 14.79 16.59
CA HIS A 115 5.78 15.65 17.65
C HIS A 115 6.25 16.99 17.12
N GLN A 116 5.86 18.02 17.86
CA GLN A 116 6.37 19.37 17.72
C GLN A 116 7.17 19.70 18.99
N GLN A 117 8.42 20.10 18.84
CA GLN A 117 9.24 20.48 19.98
C GLN A 117 8.81 21.85 20.54
N GLU A 118 8.73 21.96 21.87
CA GLU A 118 8.78 23.26 22.55
C GLU A 118 10.18 23.87 22.38
N SER A 119 10.26 24.95 21.61
CA SER A 119 11.32 25.97 21.62
C SER A 119 12.77 25.49 21.88
N LEU A 120 13.41 24.83 20.90
CA LEU A 120 14.87 24.79 20.86
C LEU A 120 15.37 25.23 19.47
N GLY A 121 15.55 26.54 19.31
CA GLY A 121 16.45 27.14 18.30
C GLY A 121 15.90 27.37 16.89
N TYR A 122 14.66 26.97 16.57
CA TYR A 122 14.08 27.19 15.23
C TYR A 122 13.79 28.67 14.91
N GLU A 123 13.72 29.53 15.93
CA GLU A 123 13.57 30.98 15.82
C GLU A 123 14.79 31.65 15.16
N GLU A 124 15.97 31.02 15.14
CA GLU A 124 17.16 31.58 14.45
C GLU A 124 17.08 31.48 12.92
N LYS A 125 16.34 30.49 12.39
CA LYS A 125 16.27 30.23 10.93
C LYS A 125 14.94 30.68 10.31
N TYR A 126 13.87 30.69 11.09
CA TYR A 126 12.54 31.17 10.71
C TYR A 126 11.94 31.99 11.87
N PRO A 127 12.46 33.21 12.13
CA PRO A 127 12.06 34.05 13.26
C PRO A 127 10.56 34.40 13.27
N ASP A 128 9.91 34.27 12.12
CA ASP A 128 8.48 34.58 11.96
C ASP A 128 7.55 33.51 12.55
N TYR A 129 8.05 32.37 13.03
CA TYR A 129 7.25 31.26 13.56
C TYR A 129 7.16 31.16 15.10
N GLY A 130 7.62 32.17 15.86
CA GLY A 130 7.64 32.12 17.34
C GLY A 130 6.29 31.88 18.07
N LEU A 131 6.37 31.39 19.33
CA LEU A 131 5.39 31.41 20.45
C LEU A 131 4.04 30.64 20.40
N ILE A 132 3.65 29.93 19.35
CA ILE A 132 2.49 29.01 19.48
C ILE A 132 2.98 27.73 20.18
N GLN A 133 2.67 27.58 21.47
CA GLN A 133 3.00 26.39 22.28
C GLN A 133 1.96 25.25 22.11
N GLN A 134 0.81 25.57 21.53
CA GLN A 134 -0.36 24.70 21.49
C GLN A 134 -0.50 24.06 20.12
N TRP A 135 -0.28 22.75 20.07
CA TRP A 135 -0.36 21.93 18.86
C TRP A 135 -1.24 20.72 19.11
N VAL A 136 -1.92 20.28 18.07
CA VAL A 136 -2.56 18.97 18.00
C VAL A 136 -1.88 18.17 16.90
N SER A 137 -1.49 16.94 17.24
CA SER A 137 -1.01 15.93 16.29
C SER A 137 -2.23 15.22 15.72
N LEU A 138 -2.36 15.16 14.40
CA LEU A 138 -3.52 14.52 13.79
C LEU A 138 -3.16 13.77 12.51
N GLU A 139 -3.92 12.72 12.26
CA GLU A 139 -3.92 11.95 11.03
C GLU A 139 -5.29 12.14 10.34
N ILE A 140 -5.26 12.60 9.09
CA ILE A 140 -6.46 12.69 8.24
C ILE A 140 -6.54 11.43 7.40
N GLN A 141 -7.57 10.62 7.61
CA GLN A 141 -7.80 9.40 6.87
C GLN A 141 -8.85 9.64 5.81
N SER A 142 -8.50 9.40 4.55
CA SER A 142 -9.49 9.41 3.47
C SER A 142 -10.37 8.16 3.53
N PRO A 143 -11.59 8.22 3.01
CA PRO A 143 -12.37 7.01 2.78
C PRO A 143 -11.61 6.01 1.90
N ALA A 144 -11.94 4.72 2.04
CA ALA A 144 -11.51 3.70 1.09
C ALA A 144 -12.28 3.85 -0.22
N GLU A 145 -11.57 4.00 -1.33
CA GLU A 145 -12.18 4.31 -2.63
C GLU A 145 -11.57 3.48 -3.77
N TYR A 146 -12.33 3.23 -4.83
CA TYR A 146 -11.79 2.67 -6.06
C TYR A 146 -10.75 3.60 -6.68
N ALA A 147 -9.63 3.02 -7.12
CA ALA A 147 -8.55 3.74 -7.76
C ALA A 147 -8.94 4.27 -9.15
N THR A 148 -9.55 5.44 -9.15
CA THR A 148 -10.00 6.20 -10.32
C THR A 148 -9.32 7.56 -10.36
N PRO A 149 -9.16 8.20 -11.54
CA PRO A 149 -8.63 9.56 -11.63
C PRO A 149 -9.38 10.54 -10.71
N GLU A 150 -10.70 10.42 -10.64
CA GLU A 150 -11.56 11.27 -9.80
C GLU A 150 -11.25 11.10 -8.31
N ALA A 151 -10.95 9.88 -7.85
CA ALA A 151 -10.60 9.62 -6.47
C ALA A 151 -9.25 10.27 -6.09
N PHE A 152 -8.25 10.24 -6.97
CA PHE A 152 -6.98 10.92 -6.73
C PHE A 152 -7.14 12.45 -6.69
N GLU A 153 -7.99 13.01 -7.55
CA GLU A 153 -8.33 14.44 -7.53
C GLU A 153 -9.15 14.85 -6.30
N ALA A 154 -10.03 13.97 -5.79
CA ALA A 154 -10.78 14.22 -4.56
C ALA A 154 -9.85 14.42 -3.35
N ILE A 155 -8.76 13.65 -3.26
CA ILE A 155 -7.73 13.84 -2.21
C ILE A 155 -7.10 15.23 -2.33
N LYS A 156 -6.69 15.63 -3.54
CA LYS A 156 -6.08 16.95 -3.77
C LYS A 156 -7.06 18.07 -3.40
N TYR A 157 -8.32 17.95 -3.82
CA TYR A 157 -9.35 18.94 -3.53
C TYR A 157 -9.62 19.07 -2.02
N ALA A 158 -9.73 17.95 -1.29
CA ALA A 158 -9.92 17.96 0.15
C ALA A 158 -8.76 18.68 0.87
N LEU A 159 -7.51 18.36 0.52
CA LEU A 159 -6.32 19.00 1.11
C LEU A 159 -6.23 20.49 0.76
N GLN A 160 -6.58 20.87 -0.47
CA GLN A 160 -6.63 22.28 -0.88
C GLN A 160 -7.66 23.08 -0.05
N VAL A 161 -8.85 22.52 0.19
CA VAL A 161 -9.86 23.18 1.05
C VAL A 161 -9.34 23.32 2.48
N LEU A 162 -8.77 22.25 3.03
CA LEU A 162 -8.24 22.24 4.40
C LEU A 162 -7.10 23.26 4.57
N THR A 163 -6.13 23.28 3.66
CA THR A 163 -4.98 24.19 3.72
C THR A 163 -5.34 25.65 3.47
N GLN A 164 -6.44 25.93 2.75
CA GLN A 164 -6.97 27.29 2.61
C GLN A 164 -7.72 27.76 3.86
N LYS A 165 -8.42 26.83 4.53
CA LYS A 165 -9.25 27.15 5.70
C LYS A 165 -8.45 27.19 7.00
N TYR A 166 -7.44 26.33 7.14
CA TYR A 166 -6.74 26.09 8.39
C TYR A 166 -5.24 26.29 8.26
N ARG A 167 -4.64 26.89 9.29
CA ARG A 167 -3.18 26.84 9.45
C ARG A 167 -2.79 25.42 9.81
N MET A 168 -1.96 24.80 8.98
CA MET A 168 -1.46 23.43 9.17
C MET A 168 0.05 23.40 8.98
N ARG A 169 0.72 22.43 9.59
CA ARG A 169 2.17 22.25 9.53
C ARG A 169 2.51 20.78 9.31
N VAL A 170 3.53 20.56 8.49
CA VAL A 170 4.19 19.27 8.32
C VAL A 170 5.64 19.43 8.73
N ASN A 171 6.20 18.42 9.40
CA ASN A 171 7.61 18.36 9.76
C ASN A 171 8.19 16.96 9.48
N ASP A 172 9.45 16.72 9.89
CA ASP A 172 10.15 15.45 9.62
C ASP A 172 9.53 14.22 10.33
N THR A 173 8.60 14.40 11.27
CA THR A 173 7.82 13.29 11.87
C THR A 173 6.61 12.90 11.04
N CYS A 174 6.05 13.85 10.29
CA CYS A 174 4.85 13.66 9.48
C CYS A 174 5.13 12.83 8.23
N SER A 175 4.14 12.03 7.86
CA SER A 175 4.15 11.17 6.69
C SER A 175 2.85 11.18 5.90
N VAL A 176 2.93 10.58 4.72
CA VAL A 176 1.75 10.18 3.95
C VAL A 176 1.77 8.66 3.85
N HIS A 177 0.79 8.01 4.46
CA HIS A 177 0.55 6.59 4.25
C HIS A 177 -0.39 6.39 3.08
N VAL A 178 -0.13 5.35 2.28
CA VAL A 178 -1.07 4.90 1.25
C VAL A 178 -1.40 3.45 1.50
N HIS A 179 -2.68 3.17 1.68
CA HIS A 179 -3.23 1.83 1.83
C HIS A 179 -3.79 1.37 0.49
N VAL A 180 -3.29 0.26 -0.07
CA VAL A 180 -3.80 -0.30 -1.33
C VAL A 180 -4.37 -1.69 -1.08
N GLY A 181 -5.61 -1.92 -1.51
CA GLY A 181 -6.34 -3.18 -1.37
C GLY A 181 -7.27 -3.46 -2.55
N GLN A 182 -8.28 -4.30 -2.33
CA GLN A 182 -9.21 -4.73 -3.37
C GLN A 182 -10.65 -4.80 -2.86
N GLY A 183 -11.16 -3.67 -2.38
CA GLY A 183 -12.49 -3.57 -1.75
C GLY A 183 -12.57 -4.41 -0.49
N ILE A 184 -13.61 -5.25 -0.40
CA ILE A 184 -13.81 -6.18 0.73
C ILE A 184 -12.87 -7.40 0.69
N GLU A 185 -12.25 -7.66 -0.47
CA GLU A 185 -11.46 -8.86 -0.72
C GLU A 185 -10.03 -8.72 -0.15
N ARG A 186 -9.45 -9.83 0.34
CA ARG A 186 -8.02 -9.87 0.66
C ARG A 186 -7.23 -10.16 -0.60
N LEU A 187 -6.05 -9.58 -0.72
CA LEU A 187 -5.13 -9.94 -1.78
C LEU A 187 -4.69 -11.41 -1.61
N PRO A 188 -4.88 -12.27 -2.63
CA PRO A 188 -4.41 -13.66 -2.59
C PRO A 188 -2.91 -13.78 -2.38
N LEU A 189 -2.45 -14.93 -1.85
CA LEU A 189 -1.04 -15.15 -1.55
C LEU A 189 -0.11 -14.97 -2.76
N ASP A 190 -0.50 -15.45 -3.93
CA ASP A 190 0.28 -15.28 -5.17
C ASP A 190 0.46 -13.80 -5.54
N MET A 191 -0.57 -12.99 -5.30
CA MET A 191 -0.53 -11.53 -5.47
C MET A 191 0.34 -10.88 -4.39
N ILE A 192 0.20 -11.30 -3.13
CA ILE A 192 1.03 -10.81 -2.02
C ILE A 192 2.52 -11.12 -2.26
N ARG A 193 2.87 -12.32 -2.76
CA ARG A 193 4.26 -12.67 -3.11
C ARG A 193 4.81 -11.78 -4.22
N ARG A 194 4.00 -11.47 -5.24
CA ARG A 194 4.39 -10.55 -6.32
C ARG A 194 4.57 -9.12 -5.80
N ILE A 195 3.64 -8.60 -5.00
CA ILE A 195 3.76 -7.26 -4.42
C ILE A 195 4.99 -7.20 -3.51
N ALA A 196 5.13 -8.15 -2.59
CA ALA A 196 6.28 -8.25 -1.69
C ALA A 196 7.62 -8.41 -2.42
N GLY A 197 7.66 -9.20 -3.50
CA GLY A 197 8.86 -9.39 -4.31
C GLY A 197 9.28 -8.11 -5.02
N LEU A 198 8.33 -7.37 -5.61
CA LEU A 198 8.61 -6.07 -6.18
C LEU A 198 9.00 -5.05 -5.11
N SER A 199 8.31 -5.05 -3.96
CA SER A 199 8.63 -4.21 -2.80
C SER A 199 10.07 -4.42 -2.37
N TRP A 200 10.50 -5.67 -2.18
CA TRP A 200 11.88 -6.01 -1.82
C TRP A 200 12.90 -5.49 -2.84
N ALA A 201 12.60 -5.64 -4.13
CA ALA A 201 13.49 -5.23 -5.21
C ALA A 201 13.62 -3.70 -5.34
N ALA A 202 12.49 -2.99 -5.20
CA ALA A 202 12.36 -1.57 -5.51
C ALA A 202 12.41 -0.64 -4.28
N ASP A 203 12.39 -1.16 -3.05
CA ASP A 203 12.32 -0.40 -1.80
C ASP A 203 13.28 0.82 -1.79
N LEU A 204 14.56 0.58 -2.06
CA LEU A 204 15.58 1.63 -2.05
C LEU A 204 15.45 2.62 -3.22
N LEU A 205 14.87 2.20 -4.35
CA LEU A 205 14.57 3.09 -5.47
C LEU A 205 13.45 4.05 -5.08
N LEU A 206 12.37 3.54 -4.48
CA LEU A 206 11.23 4.38 -4.07
C LEU A 206 11.62 5.45 -3.04
N PHE A 207 12.58 5.17 -2.16
CA PHE A 207 13.14 6.19 -1.25
C PHE A 207 13.78 7.38 -1.95
N THR A 208 14.19 7.28 -3.22
CA THR A 208 14.77 8.41 -3.96
C THR A 208 13.74 9.48 -4.31
N LEU A 209 12.44 9.17 -4.18
CA LEU A 209 11.34 10.12 -4.32
C LEU A 209 11.04 10.89 -3.03
N GLN A 210 11.76 10.57 -1.94
CA GLN A 210 11.49 11.06 -0.60
C GLN A 210 12.73 11.73 -0.01
N ASN A 211 12.51 12.62 0.95
CA ASN A 211 13.59 13.22 1.73
C ASN A 211 14.45 12.13 2.43
N PRO A 212 15.79 12.18 2.34
CA PRO A 212 16.70 11.22 2.96
C PRO A 212 16.45 10.93 4.44
N LEU A 213 15.90 11.89 5.19
CA LEU A 213 15.57 11.72 6.61
C LEU A 213 14.52 10.63 6.84
N ARG A 214 13.67 10.32 5.85
CA ARG A 214 12.73 9.19 5.90
C ARG A 214 13.43 7.86 6.12
N ARG A 215 14.66 7.67 5.59
CA ARG A 215 15.45 6.45 5.83
C ARG A 215 15.88 6.27 7.28
N ALA A 216 15.91 7.36 8.04
CA ALA A 216 16.23 7.37 9.47
C ALA A 216 14.97 7.38 10.36
N ASN A 217 13.78 7.27 9.78
CA ASN A 217 12.55 7.20 10.55
C ASN A 217 12.22 5.74 10.90
N VAL A 218 12.09 5.43 12.19
CA VAL A 218 11.79 4.07 12.70
C VAL A 218 10.41 3.55 12.28
N TYR A 219 9.51 4.45 11.86
CA TYR A 219 8.16 4.13 11.43
C TYR A 219 8.03 3.84 9.93
N CYS A 220 9.13 3.89 9.16
CA CYS A 220 9.14 3.52 7.74
C CYS A 220 10.51 2.99 7.30
N GLN A 221 11.10 2.03 8.02
CA GLN A 221 12.44 1.55 7.72
C GLN A 221 12.49 0.73 6.42
N PRO A 222 13.56 0.85 5.60
CA PRO A 222 13.71 0.02 4.40
C PRO A 222 13.63 -1.47 4.73
N ILE A 223 12.65 -2.18 4.15
CA ILE A 223 12.48 -3.61 4.35
C ILE A 223 13.72 -4.40 3.88
N ARG A 224 14.46 -3.88 2.90
CA ARG A 224 15.71 -4.49 2.41
C ARG A 224 16.86 -4.44 3.40
N GLU A 225 16.79 -3.53 4.37
CA GLU A 225 17.84 -3.33 5.36
C GLU A 225 17.43 -3.77 6.77
N TYR A 226 16.13 -3.73 7.12
CA TYR A 226 15.69 -3.87 8.51
C TYR A 226 14.72 -5.04 8.78
N SER A 227 14.19 -5.69 7.74
CA SER A 227 13.28 -6.82 7.93
C SER A 227 13.97 -8.06 8.53
N ASN A 228 13.18 -9.02 9.03
CA ASN A 228 13.70 -10.32 9.48
C ASN A 228 14.49 -11.02 8.37
N MET A 229 13.95 -11.00 7.15
CA MET A 229 14.58 -11.58 5.98
C MET A 229 15.93 -10.93 5.66
N ALA A 230 16.02 -9.60 5.73
CA ALA A 230 17.28 -8.88 5.57
C ALA A 230 18.31 -9.28 6.63
N LYS A 231 17.87 -9.44 7.89
CA LYS A 231 18.71 -9.83 9.03
C LYS A 231 19.09 -11.32 9.04
N GLY A 232 18.69 -12.10 8.04
CA GLY A 232 18.91 -13.55 8.00
C GLY A 232 18.17 -14.31 9.10
N ILE A 233 17.14 -13.69 9.70
CA ILE A 233 16.26 -14.34 10.65
C ILE A 233 15.35 -15.24 9.83
N GLU A 234 15.54 -16.55 9.95
CA GLU A 234 14.61 -17.51 9.40
C GLU A 234 13.23 -17.22 9.99
N ALA A 235 12.30 -16.77 9.15
CA ALA A 235 10.90 -16.73 9.50
C ALA A 235 10.41 -18.17 9.51
N GLU A 236 10.73 -18.90 10.59
CA GLU A 236 9.89 -20.01 10.99
C GLU A 236 8.46 -19.47 10.95
N PRO A 237 7.53 -20.10 10.21
CA PRO A 237 6.13 -19.89 10.49
C PRO A 237 6.04 -19.97 12.01
N ALA A 238 5.48 -18.98 12.70
CA ALA A 238 5.46 -18.97 14.18
C ALA A 238 4.78 -20.22 14.80
N HIS A 239 4.41 -21.19 13.96
CA HIS A 239 3.68 -22.42 14.17
C HIS A 239 4.35 -23.67 13.52
N ALA A 240 5.54 -23.57 12.86
CA ALA A 240 6.26 -24.73 12.34
C ALA A 240 6.76 -25.67 13.46
N GLY A 241 6.88 -25.15 14.69
CA GLY A 241 7.18 -25.90 15.92
C GLY A 241 5.95 -26.40 16.69
N GLY A 242 4.75 -26.36 16.12
CA GLY A 242 3.53 -26.81 16.77
C GLY A 242 2.59 -25.65 17.09
N ALA A 243 1.32 -25.88 16.77
CA ALA A 243 0.23 -25.01 17.19
C ALA A 243 0.34 -24.77 18.71
N GLY A 244 0.49 -23.50 19.11
CA GLY A 244 0.04 -23.11 20.43
C GLY A 244 -1.43 -23.55 20.59
N SER A 245 -1.87 -23.75 21.83
CA SER A 245 -3.18 -24.29 22.18
C SER A 245 -4.41 -23.48 21.70
N ASN A 246 -4.24 -22.49 20.83
CA ASN A 246 -5.29 -21.60 20.37
C ASN A 246 -5.74 -21.95 18.93
N PRO A 247 -6.94 -22.52 18.73
CA PRO A 247 -7.46 -22.91 17.41
C PRO A 247 -7.51 -21.78 16.38
N ILE A 248 -7.53 -20.52 16.84
CA ILE A 248 -7.62 -19.31 16.00
C ILE A 248 -6.38 -19.10 15.12
N THR A 249 -5.21 -19.65 15.46
CA THR A 249 -3.98 -19.48 14.65
C THR A 249 -3.81 -20.54 13.55
N TRP A 250 -4.71 -21.51 13.44
CA TRP A 250 -4.52 -22.69 12.60
C TRP A 250 -4.96 -22.49 11.14
N ASP A 251 -6.00 -21.68 10.92
CA ASP A 251 -6.61 -21.43 9.62
C ASP A 251 -5.98 -20.27 8.84
N CYS A 252 -5.28 -19.33 9.48
CA CYS A 252 -4.57 -18.28 8.75
C CYS A 252 -3.49 -18.86 7.81
N LEU A 253 -2.75 -19.89 8.23
CA LEU A 253 -1.71 -20.51 7.39
C LEU A 253 -2.31 -21.38 6.29
N ARG A 254 -3.33 -22.17 6.63
CA ARG A 254 -3.81 -23.29 5.80
C ARG A 254 -5.10 -23.00 5.04
N TYR A 255 -5.77 -21.88 5.31
CA TYR A 255 -7.08 -21.57 4.74
C TYR A 255 -7.16 -20.14 4.21
N LEU A 256 -6.97 -19.12 5.06
CA LEU A 256 -7.14 -17.71 4.68
C LEU A 256 -5.92 -17.13 3.97
N GLY A 257 -4.72 -17.42 4.47
CA GLY A 257 -3.46 -16.87 3.96
C GLY A 257 -2.78 -17.74 2.91
N THR A 258 -3.42 -18.79 2.41
CA THR A 258 -2.88 -19.66 1.35
C THR A 258 -3.36 -19.22 -0.04
N ASP A 259 -2.75 -19.74 -1.10
CA ASP A 259 -3.10 -19.41 -2.49
C ASP A 259 -4.57 -19.70 -2.80
N VAL A 260 -5.14 -18.98 -3.77
CA VAL A 260 -6.47 -19.24 -4.34
C VAL A 260 -6.29 -19.97 -5.68
N ARG A 261 -6.68 -21.25 -5.76
CA ARG A 261 -6.60 -22.00 -7.03
C ARG A 261 -7.69 -21.53 -8.00
N HIS A 262 -7.44 -21.71 -9.29
CA HIS A 262 -8.42 -21.38 -10.32
C HIS A 262 -9.76 -22.09 -10.07
N GLY A 263 -10.84 -21.32 -9.99
CA GLY A 263 -12.19 -21.82 -9.75
C GLY A 263 -12.56 -22.00 -8.28
N GLU A 264 -11.66 -21.72 -7.34
CA GLU A 264 -12.01 -21.68 -5.91
C GLU A 264 -12.78 -20.40 -5.54
N GLU A 265 -13.51 -20.51 -4.44
CA GLU A 265 -14.13 -19.37 -3.78
C GLU A 265 -13.07 -18.37 -3.26
N PRO A 266 -13.40 -17.05 -3.29
CA PRO A 266 -12.50 -15.99 -2.86
C PRO A 266 -12.27 -16.00 -1.34
N ILE A 267 -11.34 -15.18 -0.84
CA ILE A 267 -10.97 -15.21 0.58
C ILE A 267 -12.09 -14.61 1.44
N ALA A 268 -12.83 -13.60 0.96
CA ALA A 268 -14.02 -13.10 1.68
C ALA A 268 -15.03 -14.23 1.98
N TRP A 269 -15.33 -15.07 0.99
CA TRP A 269 -16.19 -16.25 1.19
C TRP A 269 -15.60 -17.21 2.22
N ARG A 270 -14.28 -17.41 2.23
CA ARG A 270 -13.61 -18.28 3.22
C ARG A 270 -13.76 -17.72 4.63
N GLU A 271 -13.67 -16.40 4.80
CA GLU A 271 -13.86 -15.74 6.08
C GLU A 271 -15.29 -15.90 6.60
N GLU A 272 -16.30 -15.79 5.74
CA GLU A 272 -17.70 -16.07 6.08
C GLU A 272 -17.94 -17.55 6.42
N ASN A 273 -17.22 -18.44 5.74
CA ASN A 273 -17.35 -19.90 5.88
C ASN A 273 -16.25 -20.51 6.74
N ARG A 274 -15.82 -19.80 7.77
CA ARG A 274 -14.74 -20.18 8.68
C ARG A 274 -15.18 -21.20 9.76
N LYS A 275 -15.84 -22.27 9.33
CA LYS A 275 -16.25 -23.41 10.18
C LYS A 275 -15.20 -24.51 10.10
N LYS A 276 -15.05 -25.27 11.19
CA LYS A 276 -14.06 -26.36 11.27
C LYS A 276 -14.22 -27.37 10.13
N GLU A 277 -15.44 -27.74 9.81
CA GLU A 277 -15.76 -28.71 8.76
C GLU A 277 -15.36 -28.18 7.37
N THR A 278 -15.57 -26.89 7.11
CA THR A 278 -15.19 -26.24 5.86
C THR A 278 -13.67 -26.20 5.71
N ILE A 279 -12.96 -25.85 6.79
CA ILE A 279 -11.49 -25.81 6.82
C ILE A 279 -10.92 -27.23 6.59
N GLU A 280 -11.44 -28.24 7.28
CA GLU A 280 -11.00 -29.64 7.10
C GLU A 280 -11.26 -30.14 5.66
N ALA A 281 -12.40 -29.78 5.08
CA ALA A 281 -12.72 -30.12 3.69
C ALA A 281 -11.77 -29.40 2.71
N PHE A 282 -11.48 -28.11 2.94
CA PHE A 282 -10.51 -27.36 2.16
C PHE A 282 -9.13 -28.02 2.22
N GLU A 283 -8.63 -28.34 3.42
CA GLU A 283 -7.32 -28.98 3.59
C GLU A 283 -7.23 -30.35 2.89
N LYS A 284 -8.32 -31.10 2.83
CA LYS A 284 -8.37 -32.37 2.09
C LYS A 284 -8.13 -32.15 0.60
N THR A 285 -8.76 -31.14 0.00
CA THR A 285 -8.52 -30.77 -1.42
C THR A 285 -7.12 -30.21 -1.68
N ARG A 286 -6.40 -29.80 -0.62
CA ARG A 286 -5.02 -29.30 -0.70
C ARG A 286 -3.95 -30.37 -0.50
N GLN A 287 -4.33 -31.62 -0.23
CA GLN A 287 -3.38 -32.72 -0.17
C GLN A 287 -2.69 -32.94 -1.53
N PRO A 288 -1.46 -33.48 -1.55
CA PRO A 288 -0.81 -33.87 -2.80
C PRO A 288 -1.74 -34.70 -3.69
N PHE A 289 -1.66 -34.48 -4.99
CA PHE A 289 -2.45 -35.17 -6.02
C PHE A 289 -3.96 -34.89 -6.02
N HIS A 290 -4.42 -33.86 -5.29
CA HIS A 290 -5.78 -33.31 -5.39
C HIS A 290 -5.70 -31.99 -6.16
N PHE A 291 -6.32 -31.96 -7.34
CA PHE A 291 -6.21 -30.85 -8.31
C PHE A 291 -7.54 -30.11 -8.52
N GLU A 292 -8.63 -30.67 -8.00
CA GLU A 292 -9.94 -30.04 -7.99
C GLU A 292 -9.92 -28.76 -7.14
N PRO A 293 -10.60 -27.68 -7.59
CA PRO A 293 -10.81 -26.51 -6.77
C PRO A 293 -11.77 -26.84 -5.62
N PHE A 294 -11.53 -26.26 -4.45
CA PHE A 294 -12.49 -26.26 -3.36
C PHE A 294 -13.72 -25.40 -3.74
N ILE A 295 -14.86 -26.05 -3.97
CA ILE A 295 -16.16 -25.43 -4.25
C ILE A 295 -17.20 -26.11 -3.37
N GLN A 296 -17.94 -25.33 -2.57
CA GLN A 296 -19.08 -25.85 -1.82
C GLN A 296 -20.34 -25.63 -2.66
N GLY A 297 -20.78 -26.66 -3.40
CA GLY A 297 -22.07 -26.61 -4.08
C GLY A 297 -23.23 -26.82 -3.10
N ASP A 298 -24.38 -26.19 -3.36
CA ASP A 298 -25.66 -26.45 -2.68
C ASP A 298 -26.16 -27.91 -2.84
N ASP A 299 -25.49 -28.72 -3.66
CA ASP A 299 -25.83 -30.12 -3.91
C ASP A 299 -24.80 -31.07 -3.27
N SER A 300 -25.02 -31.42 -2.00
CA SER A 300 -24.51 -32.67 -1.45
C SER A 300 -25.55 -33.38 -0.58
N SER A 301 -26.77 -33.51 -1.10
CA SER A 301 -27.59 -34.69 -0.83
C SER A 301 -27.07 -35.87 -1.67
N SER A 302 -25.91 -36.42 -1.32
CA SER A 302 -25.52 -37.75 -1.81
C SER A 302 -25.09 -38.60 -0.63
N SER A 303 -26.02 -39.46 -0.23
CA SER A 303 -25.81 -40.52 0.76
C SER A 303 -24.60 -41.39 0.41
N PRO A 304 -23.93 -41.99 1.40
CA PRO A 304 -22.76 -42.82 1.15
C PRO A 304 -23.19 -44.16 0.57
N GLN A 305 -22.91 -44.41 -0.72
CA GLN A 305 -22.92 -45.78 -1.23
C GLN A 305 -21.52 -46.40 -1.18
N SER A 306 -21.46 -47.35 -0.26
CA SER A 306 -20.46 -48.37 -0.03
C SER A 306 -20.06 -49.16 -1.28
N SER A 307 -18.75 -49.41 -1.40
CA SER A 307 -18.10 -50.67 -1.82
C SER A 307 -18.30 -51.20 -3.25
N THR A 308 -17.20 -51.37 -4.00
CA THR A 308 -16.45 -52.64 -4.18
C THR A 308 -15.73 -52.66 -5.53
N VAL A 309 -14.47 -53.09 -5.50
CA VAL A 309 -13.61 -53.40 -6.65
C VAL A 309 -14.21 -54.51 -7.52
N SER A 310 -14.16 -54.37 -8.85
CA SER A 310 -14.18 -55.50 -9.79
C SER A 310 -13.55 -55.12 -11.13
N GLN A 311 -12.57 -55.92 -11.55
CA GLN A 311 -11.92 -55.86 -12.86
C GLN A 311 -12.83 -56.42 -13.98
N SER A 312 -12.68 -55.87 -15.18
CA SER A 312 -12.37 -56.60 -16.44
C SER A 312 -13.19 -56.22 -17.69
N SER A 313 -12.45 -56.17 -18.79
CA SER A 313 -12.83 -56.41 -20.19
C SER A 313 -13.53 -55.32 -21.03
N SER A 314 -12.71 -54.73 -21.91
CA SER A 314 -12.90 -54.56 -23.36
C SER A 314 -14.32 -54.65 -23.95
N SER A 315 -14.77 -53.59 -24.65
CA SER A 315 -14.84 -53.59 -26.13
C SER A 315 -15.55 -52.36 -26.75
N ARG A 316 -14.96 -51.91 -27.86
CA ARG A 316 -15.55 -51.39 -29.12
C ARG A 316 -16.36 -50.08 -29.17
N ARG A 317 -15.75 -49.14 -29.92
CA ARG A 317 -16.27 -48.44 -31.13
C ARG A 317 -17.75 -48.00 -31.13
N SER A 318 -17.98 -46.71 -31.33
CA SER A 318 -18.58 -46.24 -32.59
C SER A 318 -18.42 -44.72 -32.78
N ASN A 319 -18.05 -44.36 -34.01
CA ASN A 319 -18.09 -43.02 -34.57
C ASN A 319 -19.53 -42.49 -34.64
N LYS A 320 -19.71 -41.17 -34.57
CA LYS A 320 -20.43 -40.44 -35.63
C LYS A 320 -20.11 -38.94 -35.62
N SER A 321 -19.96 -38.48 -36.85
CA SER A 321 -19.54 -37.18 -37.33
C SER A 321 -20.73 -36.27 -37.67
N ASN A 322 -20.38 -35.06 -38.11
CA ASN A 322 -21.15 -34.06 -38.87
C ASN A 322 -21.69 -32.92 -37.98
N GLY A 323 -21.58 -31.65 -38.34
CA GLY A 323 -21.13 -31.04 -39.59
C GLY A 323 -21.33 -29.52 -39.51
N ILE A 324 -20.45 -28.81 -40.20
CA ILE A 324 -20.36 -27.36 -40.39
C ILE A 324 -21.56 -26.84 -41.21
N ILE A 325 -22.12 -25.68 -40.85
CA ILE A 325 -22.70 -24.71 -41.81
C ILE A 325 -22.40 -23.28 -41.33
N SER A 326 -21.78 -22.49 -42.22
CA SER A 326 -21.64 -21.03 -42.15
C SER A 326 -22.73 -20.34 -42.98
N LEU A 327 -22.94 -19.03 -42.74
CA LEU A 327 -23.30 -17.93 -43.68
C LEU A 327 -23.59 -16.69 -42.79
N GLN A 328 -22.79 -15.60 -42.82
CA GLN A 328 -22.92 -14.39 -43.68
C GLN A 328 -24.32 -13.77 -43.65
N ASP A 329 -24.57 -12.46 -43.58
CA ASP A 329 -23.82 -11.20 -43.54
C ASP A 329 -24.89 -10.09 -43.26
N GLY A 330 -24.54 -8.92 -42.73
CA GLY A 330 -25.52 -7.86 -42.48
C GLY A 330 -25.02 -6.65 -41.68
N THR A 331 -24.52 -5.65 -42.39
CA THR A 331 -23.96 -4.37 -41.92
C THR A 331 -25.04 -3.32 -41.60
N LEU A 332 -24.91 -2.54 -40.51
CA LEU A 332 -24.84 -1.05 -40.46
C LEU A 332 -25.16 -0.41 -39.09
N ASN A 333 -24.25 0.50 -38.70
CA ASN A 333 -24.41 1.77 -37.96
C ASN A 333 -24.41 1.84 -36.41
N GLN A 334 -23.18 1.93 -35.89
CA GLN A 334 -22.59 2.98 -35.04
C GLN A 334 -23.50 3.80 -34.08
N ARG A 335 -23.19 3.66 -32.78
CA ARG A 335 -23.17 4.74 -31.79
C ARG A 335 -21.99 4.46 -30.85
N GLY A 336 -21.04 5.39 -30.75
CA GLY A 336 -19.71 5.17 -30.16
C GLY A 336 -19.72 4.72 -28.69
N SER A 337 -18.87 3.74 -28.39
CA SER A 337 -18.56 3.23 -27.05
C SER A 337 -17.07 3.39 -26.76
N SER A 338 -16.72 3.60 -25.50
CA SER A 338 -15.38 3.94 -24.98
C SER A 338 -14.37 2.78 -24.99
N SER A 339 -14.43 1.88 -25.98
CA SER A 339 -13.59 0.69 -26.08
C SER A 339 -12.29 0.90 -26.89
N ASP A 340 -12.16 2.03 -27.58
CA ASP A 340 -11.09 2.23 -28.58
C ASP A 340 -9.75 2.67 -27.97
N LEU A 341 -9.70 2.94 -26.65
CA LEU A 341 -8.47 3.32 -25.95
C LEU A 341 -7.70 2.12 -25.36
N GLU A 342 -8.36 1.00 -25.05
CA GLU A 342 -7.70 -0.19 -24.50
C GLU A 342 -7.07 -1.07 -25.60
N GLU A 343 -7.64 -1.09 -26.81
CA GLU A 343 -7.13 -1.91 -27.92
C GLU A 343 -5.86 -1.31 -28.56
N ALA A 344 -5.64 -0.01 -28.40
CA ALA A 344 -4.43 0.68 -28.86
C ALA A 344 -3.18 0.32 -28.02
N ALA A 345 -3.36 -0.08 -26.75
CA ALA A 345 -2.26 -0.48 -25.87
C ALA A 345 -1.72 -1.89 -26.23
N PHE A 346 -2.59 -2.79 -26.70
CA PHE A 346 -2.22 -4.16 -27.04
C PHE A 346 -1.52 -4.32 -28.41
N LEU A 347 -1.80 -3.44 -29.37
CA LEU A 347 -1.29 -3.58 -30.75
C LEU A 347 0.14 -3.04 -30.97
N ARG A 348 0.78 -2.43 -29.97
CA ARG A 348 2.18 -1.94 -30.06
C ARG A 348 3.22 -2.85 -29.40
N ALA A 349 2.82 -3.94 -28.77
CA ALA A 349 3.72 -4.90 -28.10
C ALA A 349 4.30 -6.00 -29.03
N GLY A 350 4.08 -5.90 -30.35
CA GLY A 350 4.40 -6.98 -31.28
C GLY A 350 5.49 -6.64 -32.29
N LEU A 351 6.76 -6.53 -31.87
CA LEU A 351 7.92 -6.70 -32.76
C LEU A 351 9.14 -7.18 -31.93
N MET A 352 9.15 -8.48 -31.63
CA MET A 352 10.29 -9.18 -31.01
C MET A 352 11.38 -9.43 -32.06
N ALA A 353 12.53 -8.76 -31.91
CA ALA A 353 13.78 -9.18 -32.53
C ALA A 353 14.54 -10.12 -31.56
N SER A 354 15.06 -11.23 -32.09
CA SER A 354 15.81 -12.24 -31.33
C SER A 354 17.03 -11.65 -30.59
N PRO A 355 17.48 -12.26 -29.47
CA PRO A 355 18.53 -11.66 -28.65
C PRO A 355 19.89 -11.73 -29.35
N PRO A 356 20.62 -10.60 -29.47
CA PRO A 356 22.02 -10.65 -29.88
C PRO A 356 22.89 -11.14 -28.71
N GLN A 357 23.98 -11.80 -29.06
CA GLN A 357 24.98 -12.31 -28.12
C GLN A 357 25.61 -11.19 -27.28
N ARG A 358 25.98 -11.56 -26.04
CA ARG A 358 26.63 -10.76 -24.99
C ARG A 358 27.60 -9.68 -25.49
N ASP A 359 27.29 -8.44 -25.13
CA ASP A 359 28.26 -7.39 -24.80
C ASP A 359 27.87 -6.76 -23.45
N SER A 360 28.85 -6.52 -22.57
CA SER A 360 28.66 -6.20 -21.15
C SER A 360 28.32 -4.73 -20.87
N SER A 361 27.50 -4.10 -21.71
CA SER A 361 27.03 -2.73 -21.49
C SER A 361 25.59 -2.58 -21.96
N TYR A 362 24.66 -3.29 -21.32
CA TYR A 362 23.23 -3.01 -21.53
C TYR A 362 22.90 -1.71 -20.79
N ARG A 363 22.81 -0.59 -21.53
CA ARG A 363 22.17 0.63 -21.04
C ARG A 363 20.68 0.53 -21.32
N HIS A 364 19.86 0.56 -20.28
CA HIS A 364 18.43 0.67 -20.44
C HIS A 364 18.08 2.08 -20.95
N GLU A 365 17.58 2.16 -22.18
CA GLU A 365 17.03 3.39 -22.73
C GLU A 365 15.65 3.63 -22.10
N SER A 366 15.47 4.78 -21.45
CA SER A 366 14.18 5.16 -20.85
C SER A 366 13.12 5.26 -21.95
N ALA A 367 11.90 4.87 -21.61
CA ALA A 367 10.76 4.92 -22.51
C ALA A 367 10.42 6.37 -22.95
N ARG A 368 10.84 7.37 -22.17
CA ARG A 368 10.63 8.79 -22.44
C ARG A 368 11.94 9.58 -22.46
N THR A 369 11.94 10.70 -23.19
CA THR A 369 13.00 11.70 -23.06
C THR A 369 12.83 12.42 -21.73
N ARG A 370 13.88 12.44 -20.92
CA ARG A 370 13.89 13.05 -19.59
C ARG A 370 15.00 14.10 -19.49
N GLU A 371 14.74 15.14 -18.71
CA GLU A 371 15.69 16.24 -18.49
C GLU A 371 16.78 15.85 -17.49
N CYS A 372 16.41 14.99 -16.54
CA CYS A 372 17.26 14.55 -15.43
C CYS A 372 18.22 13.42 -15.84
N PRO A 373 19.52 13.51 -15.52
CA PRO A 373 20.44 12.37 -15.63
C PRO A 373 20.01 11.21 -14.73
N LYS A 374 20.64 10.04 -14.89
CA LYS A 374 20.32 8.87 -14.06
C LYS A 374 20.65 9.11 -12.61
N MET A 375 19.74 8.76 -11.70
CA MET A 375 20.03 8.84 -10.28
C MET A 375 20.86 7.64 -9.85
N ALA A 376 21.86 7.90 -9.02
CA ALA A 376 22.56 6.86 -8.29
C ALA A 376 21.67 6.38 -7.14
N LEU A 377 21.69 5.08 -6.86
CA LEU A 377 20.96 4.54 -5.71
C LEU A 377 21.66 5.02 -4.44
N PRO A 378 20.97 5.71 -3.50
CA PRO A 378 21.60 6.15 -2.27
C PRO A 378 22.11 4.95 -1.47
N ARG A 379 23.41 4.89 -1.21
CA ARG A 379 24.04 3.90 -0.33
C ARG A 379 24.61 4.65 0.87
N TYR A 380 23.94 4.53 2.02
CA TYR A 380 24.45 5.12 3.26
C TYR A 380 25.32 4.11 4.00
N THR A 381 26.47 4.57 4.47
CA THR A 381 27.26 3.90 5.50
C THR A 381 26.51 3.94 6.85
N ALA A 382 26.90 3.07 7.78
CA ALA A 382 26.33 3.09 9.13
C ALA A 382 26.52 4.45 9.82
N THR A 383 27.65 5.12 9.56
CA THR A 383 27.92 6.48 10.07
C THR A 383 26.98 7.52 9.47
N GLU A 384 26.79 7.53 8.15
CA GLU A 384 25.86 8.48 7.49
C GLU A 384 24.40 8.27 7.93
N LEU A 385 23.97 7.02 8.15
CA LEU A 385 22.67 6.73 8.74
C LEU A 385 22.57 7.29 10.16
N GLN A 386 23.58 7.09 11.00
CA GLN A 386 23.60 7.64 12.35
C GLN A 386 23.57 9.17 12.37
N GLU A 387 24.18 9.82 11.38
CA GLU A 387 24.10 11.27 11.19
C GLU A 387 22.70 11.73 10.76
N LEU A 388 22.02 10.98 9.89
CA LEU A 388 20.61 11.22 9.57
C LEU A 388 19.74 11.07 10.82
N VAL A 389 19.95 10.03 11.63
CA VAL A 389 19.27 9.84 12.92
C VAL A 389 19.51 11.01 13.86
N GLY A 390 20.77 11.48 14.00
CA GLY A 390 21.10 12.65 14.80
C GLY A 390 20.36 13.91 14.32
N ARG A 391 20.24 14.09 13.00
CA ARG A 391 19.46 15.18 12.39
C ARG A 391 17.97 15.07 12.72
N VAL A 392 17.35 13.89 12.58
CA VAL A 392 15.94 13.68 12.96
C VAL A 392 15.74 13.91 14.46
N CYS A 393 16.58 13.33 15.33
CA CYS A 393 16.53 13.52 16.78
C CYS A 393 16.61 15.01 17.18
N SER A 394 17.54 15.75 16.57
CA SER A 394 17.73 17.18 16.88
C SER A 394 16.58 18.06 16.41
N ARG A 395 15.90 17.69 15.31
CA ARG A 395 14.77 18.46 14.77
C ARG A 395 13.43 18.12 15.43
N THR A 396 13.28 16.89 15.92
CA THR A 396 12.02 16.38 16.48
C THR A 396 12.03 16.34 18.01
N GLY A 397 13.20 16.38 18.65
CA GLY A 397 13.36 16.26 20.10
C GLY A 397 13.14 14.85 20.66
N LEU A 398 12.85 13.87 19.80
CA LEU A 398 12.48 12.52 20.24
C LEU A 398 13.67 11.59 20.36
N ARG A 399 13.78 10.97 21.53
CA ARG A 399 14.73 9.88 21.76
C ARG A 399 14.31 8.56 21.13
N VAL A 400 13.06 8.39 20.68
CA VAL A 400 12.61 7.15 20.00
C VAL A 400 13.48 6.83 18.78
N TYR A 401 13.96 7.86 18.07
CA TYR A 401 14.89 7.69 16.94
C TYR A 401 16.31 7.25 17.36
N SER A 402 16.67 7.34 18.64
CA SER A 402 17.99 6.90 19.14
C SER A 402 18.14 5.39 19.31
N ALA A 403 17.07 4.62 19.08
CA ALA A 403 17.03 3.16 19.23
C ALA A 403 16.65 2.44 17.92
N ILE A 404 17.09 2.95 16.76
CA ILE A 404 16.91 2.22 15.50
C ILE A 404 17.62 0.86 15.60
N PRO A 405 16.92 -0.25 15.29
CA PRO A 405 17.54 -1.57 15.25
C PRO A 405 18.76 -1.58 14.33
N ALA A 406 19.71 -2.50 14.57
CA ALA A 406 20.79 -2.70 13.62
C ALA A 406 20.20 -3.15 12.26
N ARG A 407 20.65 -2.52 11.17
CA ARG A 407 20.37 -3.01 9.82
C ARG A 407 21.12 -4.33 9.57
N ALA A 408 20.71 -5.05 8.53
CA ALA A 408 21.40 -6.21 8.01
C ALA A 408 22.88 -5.92 7.72
N GLU A 409 23.75 -6.88 8.05
CA GLU A 409 25.19 -6.78 7.80
C GLU A 409 25.52 -6.82 6.30
N GLU A 410 24.76 -7.62 5.55
CA GLU A 410 24.94 -7.83 4.12
C GLU A 410 23.60 -7.72 3.38
N ASP A 411 23.64 -7.26 2.12
CA ASP A 411 22.50 -7.32 1.23
C ASP A 411 22.46 -8.70 0.56
N ILE A 412 21.46 -9.52 0.92
CA ILE A 412 21.27 -10.87 0.35
C ILE A 412 20.96 -10.84 -1.16
N GLY A 413 20.62 -9.66 -1.70
CA GLY A 413 20.34 -9.45 -3.12
C GLY A 413 18.86 -9.58 -3.48
N VAL A 414 18.51 -9.09 -4.67
CA VAL A 414 17.11 -9.06 -5.14
C VAL A 414 16.54 -10.47 -5.28
N PHE A 415 17.21 -11.33 -6.06
CA PHE A 415 16.65 -12.64 -6.40
C PHE A 415 16.60 -13.62 -5.24
N GLU A 416 17.54 -13.54 -4.29
CA GLU A 416 17.51 -14.39 -3.11
C GLU A 416 16.35 -13.99 -2.18
N GLY A 417 16.15 -12.69 -1.94
CA GLY A 417 14.99 -12.23 -1.18
C GLY A 417 13.65 -12.54 -1.88
N VAL A 418 13.58 -12.35 -3.19
CA VAL A 418 12.39 -12.74 -3.98
C VAL A 418 12.14 -14.25 -3.89
N ARG A 419 13.18 -15.09 -3.96
CA ARG A 419 13.04 -16.55 -3.79
C ARG A 419 12.44 -16.89 -2.43
N GLN A 420 12.96 -16.32 -1.34
CA GLN A 420 12.44 -16.57 0.01
C GLN A 420 10.98 -16.11 0.18
N ILE A 421 10.61 -14.97 -0.41
CA ILE A 421 9.22 -14.50 -0.44
C ILE A 421 8.32 -15.49 -1.18
N PHE A 422 8.75 -15.99 -2.34
CA PHE A 422 7.94 -16.92 -3.15
C PHE A 422 7.85 -18.32 -2.51
N ASP A 423 8.87 -18.73 -1.76
CA ASP A 423 8.88 -19.97 -0.98
C ASP A 423 7.99 -19.89 0.28
N ALA A 424 7.62 -18.68 0.72
CA ALA A 424 6.77 -18.49 1.89
C ALA A 424 5.40 -19.15 1.70
N PRO A 425 4.96 -20.08 2.56
CA PRO A 425 3.75 -20.89 2.32
C PRO A 425 2.43 -20.15 2.57
N SER A 426 2.49 -18.90 3.05
CA SER A 426 1.32 -18.11 3.41
C SER A 426 1.62 -16.61 3.45
N SER A 427 0.57 -15.79 3.40
CA SER A 427 0.68 -14.33 3.47
C SER A 427 1.22 -13.87 4.82
N CYS A 428 0.93 -14.63 5.89
CA CYS A 428 1.47 -14.35 7.21
C CYS A 428 2.96 -14.65 7.32
N CYS A 429 3.47 -15.65 6.59
CA CYS A 429 4.91 -15.89 6.47
C CYS A 429 5.58 -14.74 5.71
N VAL A 430 4.98 -14.25 4.62
CA VAL A 430 5.49 -13.07 3.89
C VAL A 430 5.54 -11.85 4.81
N SER A 431 4.46 -11.57 5.55
CA SER A 431 4.45 -10.47 6.53
C SER A 431 5.54 -10.62 7.60
N ARG A 432 5.78 -11.83 8.10
CA ARG A 432 6.83 -12.10 9.10
C ARG A 432 8.23 -11.98 8.53
N LEU A 433 8.46 -12.37 7.28
CA LEU A 433 9.73 -12.16 6.58
C LEU A 433 10.05 -10.66 6.48
N LEU A 434 9.04 -9.85 6.14
CA LEU A 434 9.21 -8.43 5.85
C LEU A 434 9.08 -7.50 7.07
N SER A 435 8.69 -8.00 8.25
CA SER A 435 8.58 -7.22 9.48
C SER A 435 9.35 -7.86 10.63
N ASP A 436 10.19 -7.09 11.32
CA ASP A 436 10.88 -7.55 12.53
C ASP A 436 10.00 -7.51 13.80
N GLY A 437 8.80 -6.92 13.71
CA GLY A 437 7.84 -6.79 14.80
C GLY A 437 8.14 -5.67 15.79
N GLU A 438 9.30 -5.01 15.70
CA GLU A 438 9.71 -3.89 16.55
C GLU A 438 9.67 -2.56 15.78
N ALA A 439 10.10 -2.55 14.52
CA ALA A 439 10.06 -1.41 13.61
C ALA A 439 8.97 -1.57 12.54
N ARG A 440 8.48 -0.45 11.99
CA ARG A 440 7.52 -0.48 10.87
C ARG A 440 8.28 -0.33 9.55
N GLY A 441 8.04 -1.27 8.63
CA GLY A 441 8.64 -1.25 7.30
C GLY A 441 8.12 -0.09 6.44
N SER A 442 8.94 0.34 5.48
CA SER A 442 8.62 1.32 4.44
C SER A 442 7.42 0.90 3.58
N ILE A 443 7.27 -0.41 3.37
CA ILE A 443 6.09 -1.08 2.81
C ILE A 443 5.72 -2.22 3.75
N ASN A 444 4.50 -2.18 4.27
CA ASN A 444 4.05 -2.98 5.39
C ASN A 444 2.94 -3.96 4.96
N PHE A 445 3.13 -5.22 5.36
CA PHE A 445 2.22 -6.34 5.11
C PHE A 445 1.53 -6.83 6.40
N ASN A 446 1.59 -6.07 7.50
CA ASN A 446 1.05 -6.47 8.82
C ASN A 446 -0.44 -6.82 8.79
N ASN A 447 -1.21 -6.22 7.89
CA ASN A 447 -2.62 -6.56 7.65
C ASN A 447 -2.82 -8.01 7.14
N TYR A 448 -1.74 -8.67 6.74
CA TYR A 448 -1.68 -10.05 6.28
C TYR A 448 -0.99 -10.99 7.27
N ASN A 449 -0.64 -10.53 8.48
CA ASN A 449 -0.10 -11.40 9.54
C ASN A 449 -1.20 -12.26 10.19
N CYS A 450 -0.78 -13.29 10.95
CA CYS A 450 -1.72 -14.20 11.61
C CYS A 450 -2.72 -13.48 12.52
N ARG A 451 -2.31 -12.43 13.23
CA ARG A 451 -3.19 -11.71 14.15
C ARG A 451 -4.24 -10.90 13.38
N ALA A 452 -3.83 -10.19 12.34
CA ALA A 452 -4.70 -9.31 11.56
C ALA A 452 -5.74 -10.10 10.74
N ILE A 453 -5.31 -11.18 10.08
CA ILE A 453 -6.22 -12.04 9.31
C ILE A 453 -7.24 -12.75 10.21
N ASN A 454 -6.88 -13.04 11.46
CA ASN A 454 -7.75 -13.75 12.39
C ASN A 454 -8.64 -12.83 13.24
N ASN A 455 -8.45 -11.52 13.20
CA ASN A 455 -9.23 -10.57 13.97
C ASN A 455 -10.51 -10.18 13.22
N ASN A 456 -11.63 -10.18 13.93
CA ASN A 456 -12.93 -9.75 13.39
C ASN A 456 -13.18 -8.25 13.61
N VAL A 457 -12.28 -7.54 14.32
CA VAL A 457 -12.39 -6.11 14.62
C VAL A 457 -11.32 -5.34 13.85
N GLN A 458 -11.71 -4.30 13.10
CA GLN A 458 -10.86 -3.41 12.31
C GLN A 458 -9.94 -4.13 11.30
N GLN A 459 -10.53 -4.50 10.17
CA GLN A 459 -9.93 -5.35 9.15
C GLN A 459 -9.29 -4.52 8.03
N LYS A 460 -8.23 -3.75 8.32
CA LYS A 460 -7.41 -3.22 7.22
C LYS A 460 -6.96 -4.42 6.37
N ARG A 461 -7.29 -4.42 5.08
CA ARG A 461 -7.03 -5.51 4.11
C ARG A 461 -6.02 -5.06 3.05
N THR A 462 -5.15 -4.13 3.41
CA THR A 462 -4.34 -3.37 2.49
C THR A 462 -2.85 -3.62 2.70
N VAL A 463 -2.07 -3.50 1.63
CA VAL A 463 -0.64 -3.26 1.73
C VAL A 463 -0.46 -1.77 2.00
N GLU A 464 0.36 -1.42 2.98
CA GLU A 464 0.52 -0.06 3.47
C GLU A 464 1.91 0.48 3.08
N PHE A 465 1.95 1.58 2.34
CA PHE A 465 3.17 2.30 2.00
C PHE A 465 3.38 3.42 3.01
N ARG A 466 4.43 3.34 3.82
CA ARG A 466 4.71 4.28 4.91
C ARG A 466 5.85 5.26 4.61
N MET A 467 6.54 5.13 3.48
CA MET A 467 7.74 5.93 3.20
C MET A 467 7.47 7.37 2.75
N GLY A 468 6.23 7.70 2.37
CA GLY A 468 5.84 9.01 1.84
C GLY A 468 6.20 10.13 2.82
N GLU A 469 7.00 11.10 2.35
CA GLU A 469 7.28 12.31 3.10
C GLU A 469 5.97 13.07 3.35
N GLY A 470 5.78 13.56 4.58
CA GLY A 470 4.65 14.40 4.92
C GLY A 470 4.59 15.59 3.96
N CYS A 471 3.41 15.87 3.43
CA CYS A 471 3.12 17.02 2.58
C CYS A 471 1.61 17.24 2.52
N LEU A 472 1.20 18.43 2.08
CA LEU A 472 -0.22 18.82 1.95
C LEU A 472 -0.54 19.33 0.53
N ASP A 473 0.36 19.10 -0.42
CA ASP A 473 0.22 19.53 -1.81
C ASP A 473 -0.20 18.37 -2.73
N ASP A 474 -0.28 18.63 -4.03
CA ASP A 474 -0.72 17.67 -5.04
C ASP A 474 0.15 16.39 -5.11
N TRP A 475 1.33 16.40 -4.47
CA TRP A 475 2.16 15.20 -4.34
C TRP A 475 1.45 14.07 -3.60
N VAL A 476 0.53 14.36 -2.65
CA VAL A 476 -0.21 13.31 -1.94
C VAL A 476 -0.98 12.42 -2.92
N GLY A 477 -1.73 13.04 -3.85
CA GLY A 477 -2.46 12.31 -4.89
C GLY A 477 -1.54 11.58 -5.86
N THR A 478 -0.40 12.21 -6.23
CA THR A 478 0.60 11.59 -7.11
C THR A 478 1.25 10.38 -6.46
N TRP A 479 1.62 10.47 -5.19
CA TRP A 479 2.20 9.38 -4.41
C TRP A 479 1.21 8.22 -4.22
N ALA A 480 -0.08 8.53 -4.00
CA ALA A 480 -1.13 7.54 -3.98
C ALA A 480 -1.24 6.80 -5.33
N ALA A 481 -1.22 7.54 -6.45
CA ALA A 481 -1.24 6.95 -7.79
C ALA A 481 -0.02 6.05 -8.06
N ILE A 482 1.18 6.45 -7.63
CA ILE A 482 2.40 5.63 -7.71
C ILE A 482 2.23 4.33 -6.93
N CYS A 483 1.79 4.40 -5.67
CA CYS A 483 1.60 3.22 -4.82
C CYS A 483 0.56 2.25 -5.40
N VAL A 484 -0.54 2.78 -5.95
CA VAL A 484 -1.58 1.96 -6.60
C VAL A 484 -1.05 1.33 -7.89
N GLY A 485 -0.37 2.09 -8.74
CA GLY A 485 0.22 1.58 -9.97
C GLY A 485 1.28 0.52 -9.73
N PHE A 486 2.08 0.69 -8.69
CA PHE A 486 3.04 -0.29 -8.22
C PHE A 486 2.38 -1.64 -7.88
N VAL A 487 1.30 -1.60 -7.09
CA VAL A 487 0.53 -2.81 -6.74
C VAL A 487 -0.14 -3.41 -7.98
N ARG A 488 -0.74 -2.57 -8.84
CA ARG A 488 -1.38 -3.00 -10.09
C ARG A 488 -0.41 -3.75 -10.99
N PHE A 489 0.78 -3.20 -11.22
CA PHE A 489 1.80 -3.87 -12.02
C PHE A 489 2.21 -5.20 -11.37
N ALA A 490 2.53 -5.21 -10.07
CA ALA A 490 2.95 -6.43 -9.40
C ALA A 490 1.91 -7.56 -9.57
N MET A 491 0.63 -7.23 -9.41
CA MET A 491 -0.47 -8.19 -9.52
C MET A 491 -0.67 -8.71 -10.94
N TYR A 492 -0.68 -7.82 -11.94
CA TYR A 492 -1.20 -8.15 -13.26
C TYR A 492 -0.15 -8.23 -14.36
N ALA A 493 1.10 -7.81 -14.11
CA ALA A 493 2.16 -7.89 -15.11
C ALA A 493 2.40 -9.35 -15.57
N PRO A 494 2.58 -9.58 -16.88
CA PRO A 494 3.14 -10.81 -17.40
C PRO A 494 4.41 -11.22 -16.65
N VAL A 495 4.62 -12.54 -16.50
CA VAL A 495 5.75 -13.06 -15.70
C VAL A 495 7.09 -12.57 -16.22
N ASP A 496 7.26 -12.51 -17.54
CA ASP A 496 8.46 -12.01 -18.19
C ASP A 496 8.71 -10.52 -17.95
N GLU A 497 7.67 -9.68 -18.04
CA GLU A 497 7.77 -8.25 -17.70
C GLU A 497 8.11 -8.04 -16.23
N TYR A 498 7.43 -8.76 -15.33
CA TYR A 498 7.70 -8.71 -13.90
C TYR A 498 9.16 -9.11 -13.59
N LEU A 499 9.66 -10.21 -14.17
CA LEU A 499 11.06 -10.65 -14.01
C LEU A 499 12.07 -9.68 -14.64
N ASN A 500 11.72 -9.02 -15.74
CA ASN A 500 12.57 -7.99 -16.34
C ASN A 500 12.75 -6.79 -15.39
N VAL A 501 11.66 -6.31 -14.78
CA VAL A 501 11.74 -5.24 -13.77
C VAL A 501 12.58 -5.67 -12.57
N LEU A 502 12.40 -6.89 -12.05
CA LEU A 502 13.24 -7.39 -10.95
C LEU A 502 14.72 -7.45 -11.34
N THR A 503 15.03 -7.85 -12.58
CA THR A 503 16.41 -7.87 -13.10
C THR A 503 17.00 -6.45 -13.17
N ARG A 504 16.21 -5.45 -13.57
CA ARG A 504 16.62 -4.05 -13.63
C ARG A 504 16.83 -3.46 -12.23
N CYS A 505 15.98 -3.79 -11.27
CA CYS A 505 16.20 -3.46 -9.85
C CYS A 505 17.48 -4.10 -9.30
N ASP A 506 17.78 -5.35 -9.67
CA ASP A 506 19.02 -6.03 -9.29
C ASP A 506 20.27 -5.38 -9.91
N LEU A 507 20.18 -4.93 -11.16
CA LEU A 507 21.22 -4.13 -11.83
C LEU A 507 21.43 -2.78 -11.13
N ALA A 508 20.35 -2.06 -10.78
CA ALA A 508 20.41 -0.78 -10.06
C ALA A 508 21.15 -0.90 -8.72
N ALA A 509 20.91 -1.99 -7.99
CA ALA A 509 21.60 -2.25 -6.72
C ALA A 509 23.11 -2.37 -6.90
N LYS A 510 23.57 -2.91 -8.04
CA LYS A 510 24.98 -3.23 -8.33
C LYS A 510 25.72 -2.13 -9.09
N GLN A 511 25.03 -1.36 -9.93
CA GLN A 511 25.64 -0.39 -10.83
C GLN A 511 24.79 0.88 -10.91
N ASP A 512 25.35 1.99 -10.42
CA ASP A 512 24.72 3.30 -10.55
C ASP A 512 24.54 3.70 -12.01
N GLY A 513 23.40 4.35 -12.29
CA GLY A 513 23.06 4.82 -13.63
C GLY A 513 22.54 3.74 -14.58
N SER A 514 22.49 2.47 -14.16
CA SER A 514 21.94 1.38 -14.98
C SER A 514 20.41 1.40 -15.05
N TYR A 515 19.77 1.75 -13.93
CA TYR A 515 18.32 1.84 -13.76
C TYR A 515 18.03 2.68 -12.51
N ASP A 516 17.05 3.60 -12.58
CA ASP A 516 16.64 4.43 -11.46
C ASP A 516 15.12 4.42 -11.22
N VAL A 517 14.64 5.18 -10.23
CA VAL A 517 13.21 5.18 -9.89
C VAL A 517 12.33 5.71 -11.02
N LEU A 518 12.83 6.60 -11.89
CA LEU A 518 12.01 7.12 -12.99
C LEU A 518 11.85 6.06 -14.06
N ASP A 519 12.91 5.28 -14.33
CA ASP A 519 12.81 4.11 -15.20
C ASP A 519 11.84 3.07 -14.63
N LEU A 520 11.86 2.88 -13.30
CA LEU A 520 10.88 2.04 -12.63
C LEU A 520 9.47 2.54 -12.90
N LEU A 521 9.17 3.82 -12.67
CA LEU A 521 7.84 4.35 -12.94
C LEU A 521 7.43 4.18 -14.42
N ASP A 522 8.35 4.43 -15.37
CA ASP A 522 8.10 4.20 -16.79
C ASP A 522 7.75 2.73 -17.09
N ASP A 523 8.50 1.78 -16.52
CA ASP A 523 8.27 0.33 -16.70
C ASP A 523 6.96 -0.14 -16.06
N LEU A 524 6.51 0.53 -15.00
CA LEU A 524 5.20 0.31 -14.37
C LEU A 524 4.05 1.00 -15.13
N CYS A 525 4.34 1.65 -16.27
CA CYS A 525 3.41 2.46 -17.07
C CYS A 525 2.85 3.69 -16.33
N LEU A 526 3.63 4.26 -15.41
CA LEU A 526 3.30 5.45 -14.61
C LEU A 526 3.97 6.71 -15.18
N PHE A 527 3.72 7.00 -16.46
CA PHE A 527 4.45 8.04 -17.19
C PHE A 527 4.18 9.45 -16.66
N GLU A 528 2.93 9.76 -16.32
CA GLU A 528 2.56 11.08 -15.78
C GLU A 528 3.17 11.28 -14.38
N GLU A 529 3.07 10.26 -13.53
CA GLU A 529 3.68 10.27 -12.21
C GLU A 529 5.20 10.34 -12.29
N ALA A 530 5.82 9.71 -13.31
CA ALA A 530 7.25 9.80 -13.56
C ALA A 530 7.69 11.23 -13.92
N GLU A 531 6.91 11.98 -14.68
CA GLU A 531 7.21 13.39 -14.99
C GLU A 531 7.06 14.29 -13.77
N ILE A 532 6.05 14.06 -12.93
CA ILE A 532 5.85 14.81 -11.68
C ILE A 532 6.98 14.49 -10.69
N ALA A 533 7.32 13.21 -10.56
CA ALA A 533 8.43 12.74 -9.73
C ALA A 533 9.77 13.33 -10.16
N GLU A 534 10.05 13.39 -11.46
CA GLU A 534 11.27 14.01 -12.00
C GLU A 534 11.38 15.48 -11.58
N LYS A 535 10.29 16.25 -11.75
CA LYS A 535 10.25 17.66 -11.33
C LYS A 535 10.49 17.81 -9.82
N ARG A 536 9.86 16.96 -9.01
CA ARG A 536 10.04 16.95 -7.55
C ARG A 536 11.50 16.67 -7.17
N VAL A 537 12.10 15.62 -7.73
CA VAL A 537 13.50 15.27 -7.47
C VAL A 537 14.44 16.40 -7.87
N LEU A 538 14.25 17.01 -9.06
CA LEU A 538 15.09 18.13 -9.50
C LEU A 538 14.95 19.34 -8.58
N GLN A 539 13.72 19.68 -8.19
CA GLN A 539 13.42 20.77 -7.26
C GLN A 539 14.13 20.59 -5.91
N HIS A 540 14.18 19.36 -5.39
CA HIS A 540 14.77 19.04 -4.09
C HIS A 540 16.21 18.50 -4.17
N SER A 541 16.79 18.38 -5.37
CA SER A 541 18.06 17.68 -5.60
C SER A 541 19.20 18.14 -4.69
N LYS A 542 19.29 19.45 -4.45
CA LYS A 542 20.30 20.04 -3.56
C LYS A 542 20.04 19.71 -2.08
N ASP A 543 18.80 19.79 -1.64
CA ASP A 543 18.43 19.60 -0.23
C ASP A 543 18.46 18.12 0.16
N TRP A 544 18.18 17.24 -0.80
CA TRP A 544 18.22 15.79 -0.65
C TRP A 544 19.60 15.18 -0.97
N ASP A 545 20.58 15.98 -1.40
CA ASP A 545 21.90 15.52 -1.85
C ASP A 545 21.79 14.40 -2.90
N VAL A 546 20.90 14.59 -3.89
CA VAL A 546 20.66 13.60 -4.94
C VAL A 546 21.91 13.49 -5.80
N LYS A 547 22.43 12.26 -5.90
CA LYS A 547 23.60 11.95 -6.72
C LYS A 547 23.14 11.49 -8.10
N PHE A 548 23.66 12.14 -9.13
CA PHE A 548 23.42 11.77 -10.52
C PHE A 548 24.62 11.01 -11.10
N ALA A 549 24.35 9.89 -11.76
CA ALA A 549 25.30 9.10 -12.51
C ALA A 549 25.56 9.75 -13.89
N GLY A 550 26.84 9.92 -14.23
CA GLY A 550 27.33 10.50 -15.49
C GLY A 550 27.71 9.47 -16.55
#